data_AF-A0A6J8ESE6-F1
#
_entry.id   AF-A0A6J8ESE6-F1
#
_cell.length_a   1.000
_cell.length_b   1.000
_cell.length_c   1.000
_cell.angle_alpha   90.00
_cell.angle_beta   90.00
_cell.angle_gamma   90.00
#
_symmetry.space_group_name_H-M   'P 1'
#
loop_
_entity.id
_entity.type
_entity.pdbx_description
1 polymer ?
#
loop_
_entity_poly.entity_id
_entity_poly.type
_entity_poly.pdbx_seq_one_letter_code
_entity_poly.pdbx_strand_id
1 'polypeptide(L)'
;MTTVEGMERIPNSYLRRWLGVPRSFSSVGLYSLGSKLLLPFKSITEEFKVTKVRQHLMLKDNRDEKVRSAKVEIRTRRKWSTKKTIEDAESRLNYSEIVARVAVGRQMLDVTPTAKWRTAVEEKRHLVQKEVRTMEEESRMVKALSMKKQARKLVKLGRNKAAEVRME
;
A
#
# COMPACT_ATOMS: atom_id res chain seq x y z
N MET A 1 3.23 -5.44 19.15
CA MET A 1 2.33 -5.99 18.10
C MET A 1 0.98 -5.27 18.21
N THR A 2 0.41 -4.77 17.12
CA THR A 2 -0.93 -4.15 17.13
C THR A 2 -2.04 -5.20 16.97
N THR A 3 -3.28 -4.83 17.26
CA THR A 3 -4.45 -5.73 17.08
C THR A 3 -4.60 -6.14 15.62
N VAL A 4 -4.46 -5.19 14.70
CA VAL A 4 -4.56 -5.41 13.25
C VAL A 4 -3.44 -6.34 12.75
N GLU A 5 -2.21 -6.18 13.23
CA GLU A 5 -1.11 -7.11 12.93
C GLU A 5 -1.38 -8.52 13.46
N GLY A 6 -2.02 -8.62 14.64
CA GLY A 6 -2.49 -9.89 15.21
C GLY A 6 -3.51 -10.57 14.31
N MET A 7 -4.51 -9.81 13.86
CA MET A 7 -5.54 -10.29 12.94
C MET A 7 -4.94 -10.76 11.61
N GLU A 8 -3.97 -10.04 11.05
CA GLU A 8 -3.33 -10.40 9.78
C GLU A 8 -2.47 -11.67 9.88
N ARG A 9 -1.99 -12.04 11.08
CA ARG A 9 -1.15 -13.23 11.27
C ARG A 9 -1.89 -14.52 10.95
N ILE A 10 -3.18 -14.60 11.29
CA ILE A 10 -4.04 -15.76 11.07
C ILE A 10 -4.21 -16.07 9.58
N PRO A 11 -4.79 -15.17 8.74
CA PRO A 11 -4.95 -15.43 7.31
C PRO A 11 -3.60 -15.60 6.63
N ASN A 12 -2.56 -14.87 7.03
CA ASN A 12 -1.21 -15.07 6.49
C ASN A 12 -0.66 -16.48 6.78
N SER A 13 -1.05 -17.14 7.88
CA SER A 13 -0.62 -18.50 8.18
C SER A 13 -1.29 -19.52 7.26
N TYR A 14 -2.60 -19.40 7.06
CA TYR A 14 -3.36 -20.23 6.13
C TYR A 14 -2.94 -20.02 4.68
N LEU A 15 -2.74 -18.76 4.29
CA LEU A 15 -2.29 -18.40 2.96
C LEU A 15 -0.92 -19.00 2.63
N ARG A 16 0.03 -18.98 3.57
CA ARG A 16 1.34 -19.60 3.36
C ARG A 16 1.22 -21.11 3.20
N ARG A 17 0.37 -21.75 4.00
CA ARG A 17 0.09 -23.19 3.90
C ARG A 17 -0.56 -23.52 2.55
N TRP A 18 -1.52 -22.71 2.10
CA TRP A 18 -2.21 -22.88 0.81
C TRP A 18 -1.28 -22.69 -0.39
N LEU A 19 -0.40 -21.70 -0.34
CA LEU A 19 0.60 -21.44 -1.39
C LEU A 19 1.81 -22.38 -1.36
N GLY A 20 1.90 -23.30 -0.38
CA GLY A 20 3.06 -24.19 -0.21
C GLY A 20 4.36 -23.47 0.15
N VAL A 21 4.31 -22.23 0.64
CA VAL A 21 5.50 -21.46 1.00
C VAL A 21 5.87 -21.67 2.48
N PRO A 22 7.17 -21.61 2.85
CA PRO A 22 7.58 -21.78 4.24
C PRO A 22 6.92 -20.78 5.19
N ARG A 23 6.66 -21.17 6.45
CA ARG A 23 6.13 -20.25 7.48
C ARG A 23 7.01 -19.01 7.70
N SER A 24 8.31 -19.13 7.43
CA SER A 24 9.30 -18.04 7.49
C SER A 24 9.22 -17.06 6.30
N PHE A 25 8.31 -17.27 5.36
CA PHE A 25 8.09 -16.37 4.23
C PHE A 25 7.52 -15.03 4.72
N SER A 26 8.14 -13.91 4.32
CA SER A 26 7.73 -12.58 4.76
C SER A 26 6.37 -12.18 4.18
N SER A 27 5.56 -11.44 4.96
CA SER A 27 4.33 -10.84 4.44
C SER A 27 4.59 -9.81 3.34
N VAL A 28 5.79 -9.22 3.30
CA VAL A 28 6.22 -8.34 2.21
C VAL A 28 6.15 -9.06 0.86
N GLY A 29 6.61 -10.32 0.81
CA GLY A 29 6.56 -11.12 -0.42
C GLY A 29 5.17 -11.66 -0.77
N LEU A 30 4.19 -11.55 0.14
CA LEU A 30 2.80 -11.91 -0.12
C LEU A 30 2.04 -10.74 -0.77
N TYR A 31 2.33 -9.51 -0.33
CA TYR A 31 1.51 -8.33 -0.68
C TYR A 31 2.18 -7.30 -1.57
N SER A 32 3.49 -7.40 -1.81
CA SER A 32 4.21 -6.43 -2.64
C SER A 32 3.85 -6.59 -4.12
N LEU A 33 3.62 -5.46 -4.78
CA LEU A 33 3.37 -5.34 -6.21
C LEU A 33 4.58 -5.74 -7.06
N GLY A 34 5.80 -5.56 -6.53
CA GLY A 34 7.04 -5.97 -7.20
C GLY A 34 7.37 -7.46 -7.03
N SER A 35 6.54 -8.22 -6.32
CA SER A 35 6.75 -9.65 -6.11
C SER A 35 6.13 -10.47 -7.25
N LYS A 36 6.62 -11.70 -7.46
CA LYS A 36 6.04 -12.63 -8.46
C LYS A 36 4.63 -13.11 -8.08
N LEU A 37 4.19 -12.88 -6.85
CA LEU A 37 2.91 -13.32 -6.31
C LEU A 37 1.96 -12.12 -6.29
N LEU A 38 1.16 -11.96 -7.35
CA LEU A 38 0.12 -10.95 -7.40
C LEU A 38 -1.17 -11.55 -6.84
N LEU A 39 -1.48 -11.24 -5.57
CA LEU A 39 -2.71 -11.68 -4.92
C LEU A 39 -3.87 -10.72 -5.24
N PRO A 40 -5.11 -11.22 -5.41
CA PRO A 40 -6.29 -10.38 -5.69
C PRO A 40 -6.78 -9.61 -4.45
N PHE A 41 -6.06 -9.66 -3.33
CA PHE A 41 -6.37 -8.96 -2.10
C PHE A 41 -5.14 -8.27 -1.52
N LYS A 42 -5.39 -7.20 -0.76
CA LYS A 42 -4.35 -6.40 -0.10
C LYS A 42 -4.15 -6.85 1.34
N SER A 43 -3.06 -6.38 1.94
CA SER A 43 -2.77 -6.62 3.36
C SER A 43 -3.84 -5.96 4.24
N ILE A 44 -4.27 -6.66 5.29
CA ILE A 44 -5.27 -6.13 6.24
C ILE A 44 -4.77 -4.84 6.91
N THR A 45 -3.46 -4.74 7.18
CA THR A 45 -2.88 -3.52 7.75
C THR A 45 -2.91 -2.33 6.77
N GLU A 46 -2.75 -2.56 5.46
CA GLU A 46 -2.90 -1.54 4.42
C GLU A 46 -4.36 -1.06 4.35
N GLU A 47 -5.30 -1.99 4.23
CA GLU A 47 -6.72 -1.66 4.12
C GLU A 47 -7.25 -0.97 5.38
N PHE A 48 -6.75 -1.35 6.57
CA PHE A 48 -7.06 -0.64 7.81
C PHE A 48 -6.63 0.83 7.75
N LYS A 49 -5.40 1.12 7.30
CA LYS A 49 -4.90 2.49 7.19
C LYS A 49 -5.68 3.31 6.17
N VAL A 50 -5.88 2.75 4.97
CA VAL A 50 -6.64 3.40 3.90
C VAL A 50 -8.09 3.67 4.33
N THR A 51 -8.72 2.71 5.00
CA THR A 51 -10.09 2.88 5.52
C THR A 51 -10.17 3.98 6.56
N LYS A 52 -9.18 4.07 7.47
CA LYS A 52 -9.13 5.15 8.48
C LYS A 52 -8.89 6.51 7.85
N VAL A 53 -8.02 6.60 6.85
CA VAL A 53 -7.82 7.83 6.05
C VAL A 53 -9.10 8.22 5.33
N ARG A 54 -9.75 7.27 4.65
CA ARG A 54 -11.03 7.47 3.96
C ARG A 54 -12.09 8.00 4.93
N GLN A 55 -12.23 7.37 6.09
CA GLN A 55 -13.15 7.82 7.13
C GLN A 55 -12.86 9.26 7.57
N HIS A 56 -11.58 9.64 7.71
CA HIS A 56 -11.21 11.00 8.09
C HIS A 56 -11.63 12.03 7.04
N LEU A 57 -11.29 11.74 5.78
CA LEU A 57 -11.60 12.61 4.65
C LEU A 57 -13.10 12.74 4.44
N MET A 58 -13.87 11.65 4.63
CA MET A 58 -15.33 11.70 4.56
C MET A 58 -15.95 12.61 5.62
N LEU A 59 -15.41 12.63 6.84
CA LEU A 59 -15.90 13.52 7.90
C LEU A 59 -15.46 14.98 7.69
N LYS A 60 -14.21 15.20 7.25
CA LYS A 60 -13.64 16.54 6.98
C LYS A 60 -14.38 17.26 5.86
N ASP A 61 -14.69 16.53 4.79
CA ASP A 61 -15.26 17.09 3.57
C ASP A 61 -16.78 16.84 3.49
N ASN A 62 -17.45 16.51 4.60
CA ASN A 62 -18.89 16.27 4.58
C ASN A 62 -19.68 17.54 4.22
N ARG A 63 -20.84 17.37 3.58
CA ARG A 63 -21.71 18.50 3.21
C ARG A 63 -22.32 19.19 4.43
N ASP A 64 -22.57 18.44 5.51
CA ASP A 64 -23.18 18.99 6.73
C ASP A 64 -22.16 19.70 7.61
N GLU A 65 -22.39 20.99 7.86
CA GLU A 65 -21.50 21.81 8.68
C GLU A 65 -21.34 21.27 10.11
N LYS A 66 -22.42 20.74 10.70
CA LYS A 66 -22.39 20.17 12.06
C LYS A 66 -21.44 18.99 12.16
N VAL A 67 -21.35 18.16 11.12
CA VAL A 67 -20.45 17.00 11.09
C VAL A 67 -19.00 17.44 10.90
N ARG A 68 -18.77 18.43 10.03
CA ARG A 68 -17.43 19.00 9.79
C ARG A 68 -16.87 19.71 11.01
N SER A 69 -17.70 20.50 11.69
CA SER A 69 -17.33 21.29 12.88
C SER A 69 -17.10 20.43 14.13
N ALA A 70 -17.66 19.21 14.20
CA ALA A 70 -17.48 18.29 15.32
C ALA A 70 -16.03 17.80 15.51
N LYS A 71 -15.14 18.00 14.51
CA LYS A 71 -13.69 17.67 14.56
C LYS A 71 -13.41 16.30 15.20
N VAL A 72 -14.20 15.30 14.83
CA VAL A 72 -14.12 13.95 15.42
C VAL A 72 -12.74 13.36 15.21
N GLU A 73 -12.08 13.00 16.32
CA GLU A 73 -10.80 12.31 16.24
C GLU A 73 -11.00 10.83 15.95
N ILE A 74 -10.42 10.38 14.83
CA ILE A 74 -10.45 8.97 14.47
C ILE A 74 -9.54 8.21 15.40
N ARG A 75 -10.13 7.29 16.15
CA ARG A 75 -9.40 6.36 17.02
C ARG A 75 -8.47 5.49 16.19
N THR A 76 -7.19 5.84 16.24
CA THR A 76 -6.06 4.97 15.86
C THR A 76 -5.24 4.64 17.10
N ARG A 77 -4.49 3.54 17.06
CA ARG A 77 -3.61 3.15 18.17
C ARG A 77 -2.30 3.93 18.09
N ARG A 78 -1.52 3.96 19.18
CA ARG A 78 -0.26 4.73 19.32
C ARG A 78 0.77 4.59 18.17
N LYS A 79 0.77 3.47 17.44
CA LYS A 79 1.77 3.17 16.40
C LYS A 79 1.62 4.02 15.13
N TRP A 80 0.41 4.50 14.82
CA TRP A 80 0.14 5.17 13.55
C TRP A 80 -0.95 6.24 13.71
N SER A 81 -0.75 7.39 13.07
CA SER A 81 -1.65 8.54 13.14
C SER A 81 -2.21 8.86 11.77
N THR A 82 -3.54 8.95 11.66
CA THR A 82 -4.22 9.29 10.42
C THR A 82 -3.92 10.72 9.96
N LYS A 83 -3.92 11.68 10.89
CA LYS A 83 -3.68 13.10 10.57
C LYS A 83 -2.32 13.30 9.90
N LYS A 84 -1.26 12.74 10.51
CA LYS A 84 0.11 12.81 9.98
C LYS A 84 0.21 12.18 8.59
N THR A 85 -0.34 10.99 8.41
CA THR A 85 -0.30 10.31 7.11
C THR A 85 -1.08 11.05 6.01
N ILE A 86 -2.16 11.75 6.35
CA ILE A 86 -2.88 12.60 5.39
C ILE A 86 -2.02 13.80 5.02
N GLU A 87 -1.43 14.49 5.99
CA GLU A 87 -0.54 15.63 5.76
C GLU A 87 0.68 15.24 4.91
N ASP A 88 1.30 14.10 5.20
CA ASP A 88 2.39 13.55 4.41
C ASP A 88 1.96 13.25 2.96
N ALA A 89 0.78 12.66 2.77
CA ALA A 89 0.24 12.32 1.45
C ALA A 89 -0.14 13.59 0.65
N GLU A 90 -0.80 14.56 1.28
CA GLU A 90 -1.12 15.86 0.66
C GLU A 90 0.16 16.61 0.26
N SER A 91 1.20 16.57 1.11
CA SER A 91 2.50 17.18 0.82
C SER A 91 3.21 16.51 -0.35
N ARG A 92 3.19 15.17 -0.42
CA ARG A 92 3.74 14.40 -1.55
C ARG A 92 3.01 14.68 -2.85
N LEU A 93 1.68 14.75 -2.82
CA LEU A 93 0.87 15.09 -3.98
C LEU A 93 1.18 16.50 -4.48
N ASN A 94 1.23 17.49 -3.59
CA ASN A 94 1.65 18.86 -3.90
C ASN A 94 3.06 18.89 -4.52
N TYR A 95 4.02 18.19 -3.91
CA TYR A 95 5.40 18.14 -4.40
C TYR A 95 5.48 17.48 -5.78
N SER A 96 4.76 16.38 -5.99
CA SER A 96 4.73 15.67 -7.27
C SER A 96 4.14 16.50 -8.41
N GLU A 97 3.18 17.39 -8.09
CA GLU A 97 2.61 18.32 -9.07
C GLU A 97 3.61 19.44 -9.43
N ILE A 98 4.40 19.92 -8.48
CA ILE A 98 5.42 20.97 -8.71
C ILE A 98 6.61 20.43 -9.53
N VAL A 99 7.14 19.28 -9.13
CA VAL A 99 8.31 18.67 -9.79
C VAL A 99 7.96 18.07 -11.15
N ALA A 100 6.67 17.85 -11.40
CA ALA A 100 6.17 17.02 -12.49
C ALA A 100 6.76 15.59 -12.44
N ARG A 101 6.39 14.73 -13.40
CA ARG A 101 6.91 13.37 -13.44
C ARG A 101 8.35 13.34 -13.94
N VAL A 102 9.20 12.64 -13.19
CA VAL A 102 10.55 12.26 -13.63
C VAL A 102 10.44 11.09 -14.60
N ALA A 103 11.31 11.05 -15.62
CA ALA A 103 11.37 9.93 -16.56
C ALA A 103 11.60 8.60 -15.82
N VAL A 104 10.74 7.61 -16.10
CA VAL A 104 10.84 6.26 -15.50
C VAL A 104 11.34 5.27 -16.56
N GLY A 105 12.59 4.84 -16.43
CA GLY A 105 13.21 3.87 -17.34
C GLY A 105 13.32 4.41 -18.77
N ARG A 106 12.72 3.71 -19.74
CA ARG A 106 12.66 4.12 -21.16
C ARG A 106 11.31 4.74 -21.55
N GLN A 107 10.44 5.05 -20.59
CA GLN A 107 9.22 5.80 -20.90
C GLN A 107 9.59 7.24 -21.29
N MET A 108 8.97 7.72 -22.37
CA MET A 108 9.10 9.11 -22.80
C MET A 108 8.46 10.05 -21.77
N LEU A 109 8.85 11.33 -21.80
CA LEU A 109 8.16 12.39 -21.08
C LEU A 109 6.66 12.36 -21.49
N ASP A 110 5.76 12.63 -20.55
CA ASP A 110 4.30 12.71 -20.75
C ASP A 110 3.51 11.41 -20.97
N VAL A 111 4.16 10.23 -21.00
CA VAL A 111 3.44 8.94 -21.21
C VAL A 111 2.47 8.60 -20.06
N THR A 112 2.74 9.08 -18.85
CA THR A 112 1.91 8.78 -17.69
C THR A 112 1.24 10.06 -17.16
N PRO A 113 -0.09 10.09 -17.03
CA PRO A 113 -0.79 11.30 -16.61
C PRO A 113 -0.38 11.70 -15.18
N THR A 114 -0.04 12.97 -14.98
CA THR A 114 0.24 13.54 -13.67
C THR A 114 -1.07 13.83 -12.95
N ALA A 115 -1.15 13.46 -11.67
CA ALA A 115 -2.30 13.81 -10.84
C ALA A 115 -2.31 15.32 -10.61
N LYS A 116 -3.37 16.01 -11.03
CA LYS A 116 -3.53 17.46 -10.83
C LYS A 116 -4.13 17.73 -9.46
N TRP A 117 -3.29 17.78 -8.43
CA TRP A 117 -3.75 17.88 -7.04
C TRP A 117 -4.43 19.22 -6.74
N ARG A 118 -3.87 20.35 -7.19
CA ARG A 118 -4.44 21.69 -6.92
C ARG A 118 -5.83 21.87 -7.52
N THR A 119 -6.03 21.37 -8.74
CA THR A 119 -7.29 21.52 -9.49
C THR A 119 -8.32 20.42 -9.21
N ALA A 120 -7.92 19.30 -8.60
CA ALA A 120 -8.87 18.28 -8.18
C ALA A 120 -9.80 18.83 -7.08
N VAL A 121 -11.12 18.67 -7.26
CA VAL A 121 -12.13 19.01 -6.25
C VAL A 121 -12.78 17.74 -5.73
N GLU A 122 -13.39 16.94 -6.61
CA GLU A 122 -14.08 15.70 -6.24
C GLU A 122 -13.12 14.52 -6.03
N GLU A 123 -12.03 14.48 -6.79
CA GLU A 123 -11.09 13.35 -6.80
C GLU A 123 -10.04 13.40 -5.69
N LYS A 124 -9.95 14.51 -4.92
CA LYS A 124 -8.92 14.70 -3.89
C LYS A 124 -8.87 13.55 -2.90
N ARG A 125 -10.03 13.08 -2.44
CA ARG A 125 -10.11 11.97 -1.48
C ARG A 125 -9.55 10.68 -2.06
N HIS A 126 -9.79 10.43 -3.34
CA HIS A 126 -9.30 9.24 -4.02
C HIS A 126 -7.79 9.34 -4.26
N LEU A 127 -7.28 10.51 -4.63
CA LEU A 127 -5.84 10.77 -4.79
C LEU A 127 -5.08 10.52 -3.48
N VAL A 128 -5.57 11.06 -2.35
CA VAL A 128 -4.95 10.82 -1.03
C VAL A 128 -4.97 9.33 -0.67
N GLN A 129 -6.08 8.63 -0.88
CA GLN A 129 -6.16 7.18 -0.61
C GLN A 129 -5.18 6.39 -1.48
N LYS A 130 -5.04 6.74 -2.76
CA LYS A 130 -4.09 6.11 -3.67
C LYS A 130 -2.65 6.37 -3.25
N GLU A 131 -2.33 7.61 -2.86
CA GLU A 131 -0.99 7.98 -2.39
C GLU A 131 -0.61 7.23 -1.11
N VAL A 132 -1.54 7.10 -0.17
CA VAL A 132 -1.31 6.29 1.05
C VAL A 132 -1.00 4.82 0.70
N ARG A 133 -1.63 4.25 -0.34
CA ARG A 133 -1.27 2.90 -0.82
C ARG A 133 0.13 2.86 -1.43
N THR A 134 0.52 3.89 -2.20
CA THR A 134 1.88 4.02 -2.74
C THR A 134 2.90 4.08 -1.61
N MET A 135 2.66 4.89 -0.56
CA MET A 135 3.54 4.98 0.62
C MET A 135 3.72 3.64 1.34
N GLU A 136 2.66 2.84 1.45
CA GLU A 136 2.74 1.50 2.03
C GLU A 136 3.56 0.54 1.15
N GLU A 137 3.42 0.64 -0.17
CA GLU A 137 4.20 -0.17 -1.10
C GLU A 137 5.69 0.22 -1.10
N GLU A 138 6.01 1.51 -1.05
CA GLU A 138 7.39 1.99 -0.89
C GLU A 138 8.01 1.47 0.40
N SER A 139 7.25 1.53 1.51
CA SER A 139 7.69 1.00 2.80
C SER A 139 7.98 -0.51 2.74
N ARG A 140 7.16 -1.26 1.97
CA ARG A 140 7.40 -2.68 1.69
C ARG A 140 8.63 -2.89 0.83
N MET A 141 8.83 -2.09 -0.20
CA MET A 141 9.98 -2.18 -1.10
C MET A 141 11.27 -1.93 -0.33
N VAL A 142 11.33 -0.89 0.51
CA VAL A 142 12.48 -0.63 1.40
C VAL A 142 12.76 -1.83 2.31
N LYS A 143 11.70 -2.42 2.89
CA LYS A 143 11.84 -3.63 3.71
C LYS A 143 12.31 -4.83 2.88
N ALA A 144 11.84 -5.00 1.65
CA ALA A 144 12.24 -6.08 0.76
C ALA A 144 13.73 -6.00 0.41
N LEU A 145 14.28 -4.79 0.19
CA LEU A 145 15.71 -4.57 -0.07
C LEU A 145 16.59 -5.07 1.09
N SER A 146 16.14 -4.92 2.34
CA SER A 146 16.85 -5.45 3.50
C SER A 146 16.79 -6.99 3.62
N MET A 147 15.88 -7.65 2.88
CA MET A 147 15.60 -9.09 2.98
C MET A 147 16.36 -9.95 1.94
N LYS A 148 17.63 -9.61 1.64
CA LYS A 148 18.48 -10.26 0.61
C LYS A 148 18.44 -11.80 0.58
N LYS A 149 18.35 -12.48 1.74
CA LYS A 149 18.27 -13.96 1.83
C LYS A 149 16.92 -14.56 1.38
N GLN A 150 15.81 -13.82 1.47
CA GLN A 150 14.48 -14.32 1.06
C GLN A 150 14.25 -14.21 -0.45
N ALA A 151 14.79 -13.20 -1.13
CA ALA A 151 14.75 -13.08 -2.59
C ALA A 151 15.32 -14.33 -3.30
N ARG A 152 16.37 -14.93 -2.72
CA ARG A 152 16.99 -16.19 -3.18
C ARG A 152 16.02 -17.39 -3.16
N LYS A 153 15.04 -17.43 -2.25
CA LYS A 153 14.02 -18.49 -2.20
C LYS A 153 12.92 -18.32 -3.25
N LEU A 154 12.54 -17.07 -3.57
CA LEU A 154 11.57 -16.77 -4.65
C LEU A 154 12.10 -17.14 -6.05
N VAL A 155 13.41 -16.97 -6.29
CA VAL A 155 14.05 -17.46 -7.52
C VAL A 155 13.99 -18.99 -7.63
N LYS A 156 14.18 -19.71 -6.52
CA LYS A 156 14.07 -21.18 -6.50
C LYS A 156 12.64 -21.68 -6.73
N LEU A 157 11.63 -21.01 -6.14
CA LEU A 157 10.22 -21.38 -6.32
C LEU A 157 9.78 -21.25 -7.80
N GLY A 158 10.25 -20.21 -8.50
CA GLY A 158 9.97 -20.02 -9.93
C GLY A 158 10.69 -21.03 -10.83
N ARG A 159 11.86 -21.55 -10.43
CA ARG A 159 12.56 -22.60 -11.19
C ARG A 159 11.89 -23.97 -11.06
N ASN A 160 11.35 -24.30 -9.89
CA ASN A 160 10.68 -25.58 -9.68
C ASN A 160 9.33 -25.66 -10.43
N LYS A 161 8.53 -24.58 -10.43
CA LYS A 161 7.30 -24.53 -11.24
C LYS A 161 7.55 -24.58 -12.74
N ALA A 162 8.63 -23.97 -13.23
CA ALA A 162 9.01 -24.04 -14.65
C ALA A 162 9.55 -25.41 -15.07
N ALA A 163 10.06 -26.21 -14.12
CA ALA A 163 10.47 -27.59 -14.35
C ALA A 163 9.26 -28.54 -14.37
N GLU A 164 8.23 -28.27 -13.57
CA GLU A 164 6.99 -29.05 -13.51
C GLU A 164 6.16 -28.90 -14.80
N VAL A 165 6.07 -27.69 -15.37
CA VAL A 165 5.36 -27.41 -16.64
C VAL A 165 6.12 -27.90 -17.89
N ARG A 166 7.37 -28.35 -17.77
CA ARG A 166 8.15 -28.93 -18.89
C ARG A 166 8.16 -30.46 -18.91
N MET A 167 7.51 -31.09 -17.94
CA MET A 167 7.43 -32.55 -17.78
C MET A 167 6.02 -33.10 -18.03
N GLU A 168 5.09 -32.23 -18.44
CA GLU A 168 3.77 -32.55 -19.04
C GLU A 168 3.80 -32.18 -20.53
#